data_AF-A0A1Y6HFF0-F1
#
_entry.id   AF-A0A1Y6HFF0-F1
#
_cell.length_a   1.000
_cell.length_b   1.000
_cell.length_c   1.000
_cell.angle_alpha   90.00
_cell.angle_beta   90.00
_cell.angle_gamma   90.00
#
_symmetry.space_group_name_H-M   'P 1'
#
loop_
_entity.id
_entity.type
_entity.pdbx_description
1 polymer ?
#
loop_
_entity_poly.entity_id
_entity_poly.type
_entity_poly.pdbx_seq_one_letter_code
_entity_poly.pdbx_strand_id
1 'polypeptide(L)'
;MATIDNRSGFPHAWVEKTGPGGIVYAVLAVRGTFDFAAGEGAVSRSPQQMPIVYGDEYDGAAAEQPLRSVLRREGDLALLKPATDVYLTGTACATNCIPQRTWIAGLRVGPVRKVLRLHGPRSFERAWGRWRLSSAEPTDSVPLDYRYAFGGSFSLQEEEETPATHVYKLDNPAGCGWLPGPVDVKDLSKSLFTIF
;
A
#
# COMPACT_ATOMS: atom_id res chain seq x y z
N MET A 1 13.47 21.22 31.81
CA MET A 1 13.47 20.67 30.44
C MET A 1 14.01 19.26 30.54
N ALA A 2 13.27 18.22 30.11
CA ALA A 2 13.80 16.86 30.12
C ALA A 2 14.91 16.73 29.06
N THR A 3 15.97 16.00 29.37
CA THR A 3 17.08 15.73 28.45
C THR A 3 17.05 14.25 28.09
N ILE A 4 17.24 13.93 26.81
CA ILE A 4 17.25 12.56 26.32
C ILE A 4 18.70 12.09 26.19
N ASP A 5 19.09 11.09 26.97
CA ASP A 5 20.34 10.33 26.78
C ASP A 5 20.06 9.11 25.88
N ASN A 6 20.20 9.29 24.56
CA ASN A 6 19.99 8.22 23.59
C ASN A 6 21.31 7.51 23.23
N ARG A 7 21.52 6.34 23.84
CA ARG A 7 22.72 5.51 23.63
C ARG A 7 22.65 4.55 22.45
N SER A 8 21.51 4.49 21.75
CA SER A 8 21.35 3.60 20.58
C SER A 8 22.08 4.12 19.34
N GLY A 9 22.31 5.43 19.27
CA GLY A 9 22.83 6.13 18.10
C GLY A 9 21.82 6.23 16.94
N PHE A 10 20.57 5.82 17.13
CA PHE A 10 19.51 5.98 16.14
C PHE A 10 18.85 7.37 16.23
N PRO A 11 18.35 7.91 15.11
CA PRO A 11 17.46 9.06 15.12
C PRO A 11 16.31 8.87 16.10
N HIS A 12 15.98 9.93 16.83
CA HIS A 12 14.89 9.94 17.79
C HIS A 12 14.17 11.28 17.78
N ALA A 13 12.93 11.28 18.25
CA ALA A 13 12.15 12.49 18.48
C ALA A 13 11.32 12.30 19.75
N TRP A 14 11.13 13.41 20.47
CA TRP A 14 10.25 13.47 21.62
C TRP A 14 9.30 14.64 21.44
N VAL A 15 8.01 14.35 21.60
CA VAL A 15 6.93 15.34 21.48
C VAL A 15 5.89 15.11 22.56
N GLU A 16 5.18 16.18 22.93
CA GLU A 16 3.95 16.07 23.69
C GLU A 16 2.76 15.93 22.72
N LYS A 17 1.87 14.98 23.00
CA LYS A 17 0.64 14.77 22.25
C LYS A 17 -0.56 14.71 23.18
N THR A 18 -1.62 15.42 22.82
CA THR A 18 -2.91 15.32 23.51
C THR A 18 -3.66 14.10 23.00
N GLY A 19 -3.92 13.15 23.90
CA GLY A 19 -4.71 11.97 23.64
C GLY A 19 -6.18 12.13 24.03
N PRO A 20 -6.95 11.01 24.03
CA PRO A 20 -8.34 11.00 24.47
C PRO A 20 -8.53 11.61 25.86
N GLY A 21 -9.61 12.38 26.05
CA GLY A 21 -9.92 13.04 27.32
C GLY A 21 -9.04 14.27 27.63
N GLY A 22 -8.25 14.74 26.68
CA GLY A 22 -7.37 15.91 26.87
C GLY A 22 -6.09 15.60 27.65
N ILE A 23 -5.82 14.32 27.92
CA ILE A 23 -4.62 13.86 28.63
C ILE A 23 -3.40 14.09 27.73
N VAL A 24 -2.36 14.73 28.28
CA VAL A 24 -1.09 14.94 27.57
C VAL A 24 -0.16 13.76 27.79
N TYR A 25 0.38 13.22 26.71
CA TYR A 25 1.33 12.12 26.69
C TYR A 25 2.68 12.60 26.17
N ALA A 26 3.75 12.15 26.79
CA ALA A 26 5.10 12.24 26.23
C ALA A 26 5.34 11.07 25.28
N VAL A 27 5.48 11.34 23.98
CA VAL A 27 5.75 10.34 22.95
C VAL A 27 7.23 10.42 22.57
N LEU A 28 7.96 9.33 22.84
CA LEU A 28 9.35 9.16 22.41
C LEU A 28 9.40 8.11 21.30
N ALA A 29 9.88 8.51 20.13
CA ALA A 29 10.11 7.62 19.00
C ALA A 29 11.61 7.46 18.74
N VAL A 30 12.04 6.24 18.43
CA VAL A 30 13.40 5.90 18.00
C VAL A 30 13.29 5.10 16.70
N ARG A 31 14.05 5.50 15.69
CA ARG A 31 13.99 4.90 14.35
C ARG A 31 15.32 4.29 13.94
N GLY A 32 15.34 2.96 13.81
CA GLY A 32 16.48 2.22 13.26
C GLY A 32 16.28 1.88 11.78
N THR A 33 17.33 2.07 10.99
CA THR A 33 17.43 1.61 9.60
C THR A 33 18.46 0.50 9.53
N PHE A 34 18.08 -0.60 8.86
CA PHE A 34 18.89 -1.79 8.77
C PHE A 34 18.93 -2.30 7.33
N ASP A 35 20.07 -2.86 6.95
CA ASP A 35 20.29 -3.44 5.63
C ASP A 35 20.18 -4.96 5.71
N PHE A 36 19.48 -5.54 4.75
CA PHE A 36 19.46 -6.99 4.56
C PHE A 36 20.73 -7.44 3.85
N ALA A 37 21.38 -8.47 4.39
CA ALA A 37 22.44 -9.16 3.67
C ALA A 37 21.84 -9.91 2.47
N ALA A 38 22.66 -10.14 1.44
CA ALA A 38 22.29 -11.07 0.38
C ALA A 38 22.16 -12.49 0.95
N GLY A 39 21.11 -13.22 0.55
CA GLY A 39 20.86 -14.58 0.99
C GLY A 39 20.41 -14.68 2.46
N GLU A 40 20.94 -15.66 3.19
CA GLU A 40 20.56 -15.95 4.59
C GLU A 40 21.41 -15.19 5.62
N GLY A 41 22.12 -14.13 5.20
CA GLY A 41 22.96 -13.36 6.10
C GLY A 41 22.15 -12.58 7.14
N ALA A 42 22.81 -12.25 8.26
CA ALA A 42 22.20 -11.44 9.31
C ALA A 42 21.92 -10.01 8.83
N VAL A 43 20.81 -9.44 9.30
CA VAL A 43 20.51 -8.02 9.14
C VAL A 43 21.53 -7.18 9.91
N SER A 44 22.04 -6.12 9.30
CA SER A 44 23.04 -5.24 9.91
C SER A 44 22.52 -3.81 10.01
N ARG A 45 23.05 -3.03 10.95
CA ARG A 45 22.72 -1.60 11.04
C ARG A 45 23.21 -0.89 9.79
N SER A 46 22.32 -0.14 9.14
CA SER A 46 22.71 0.63 7.96
C SER A 46 23.65 1.78 8.35
N PRO A 47 24.73 2.06 7.59
CA PRO A 47 25.55 3.24 7.82
C PRO A 47 24.75 4.54 7.60
N GLN A 48 23.68 4.50 6.80
CA GLN A 48 22.79 5.63 6.57
C GLN A 48 21.47 5.42 7.31
N GLN A 49 21.24 6.21 8.36
CA GLN A 49 20.00 6.16 9.11
C GLN A 49 18.95 7.11 8.52
N MET A 50 17.73 6.61 8.32
CA MET A 50 16.60 7.42 7.90
C MET A 50 16.12 8.31 9.06
N PRO A 51 15.74 9.58 8.79
CA PRO A 51 15.27 10.49 9.82
C PRO A 51 13.90 10.07 10.36
N ILE A 52 13.52 10.64 11.51
CA ILE A 52 12.14 10.58 12.02
C ILE A 52 11.19 11.19 10.99
N VAL A 53 10.07 10.51 10.75
CA VAL A 53 8.98 10.97 9.89
C VAL A 53 7.84 11.42 10.79
N TYR A 54 7.55 12.72 10.72
CA TYR A 54 6.66 13.39 11.67
C TYR A 54 5.17 13.21 11.34
N GLY A 55 4.84 12.83 10.11
CA GLY A 55 3.49 12.56 9.65
C GLY A 55 3.51 11.61 8.44
N ASP A 56 2.35 11.09 8.10
CA ASP A 56 2.22 10.14 7.01
C ASP A 56 2.60 10.76 5.66
N GLU A 57 3.32 9.97 4.85
CA GLU A 57 3.66 10.27 3.48
C GLU A 57 2.79 9.42 2.56
N TYR A 58 2.20 10.06 1.54
CA TYR A 58 1.32 9.40 0.58
C TYR A 58 1.86 9.58 -0.84
N ASP A 59 1.73 8.54 -1.66
CA ASP A 59 1.90 8.63 -3.11
C ASP A 59 0.58 9.02 -3.77
N GLY A 60 0.61 10.02 -4.65
CA GLY A 60 -0.56 10.57 -5.34
C GLY A 60 -1.02 11.92 -4.77
N ALA A 61 -2.07 12.50 -5.38
CA ALA A 61 -2.61 13.79 -4.96
C ALA A 61 -3.55 13.64 -3.75
N ALA A 62 -3.02 13.35 -2.56
CA ALA A 62 -3.82 13.07 -1.36
C ALA A 62 -4.80 14.20 -0.99
N ALA A 63 -4.46 15.46 -1.28
CA ALA A 63 -5.34 16.61 -1.03
C ALA A 63 -6.56 16.66 -1.97
N GLU A 64 -6.41 16.18 -3.20
CA GLU A 64 -7.44 16.22 -4.24
C GLU A 64 -8.23 14.91 -4.32
N GLN A 65 -7.54 13.78 -4.15
CA GLN A 65 -8.07 12.43 -4.32
C GLN A 65 -7.61 11.51 -3.17
N PRO A 66 -8.00 11.79 -1.91
CA PRO A 66 -7.53 11.05 -0.73
C PRO A 66 -7.83 9.54 -0.81
N LEU A 67 -8.95 9.17 -1.41
CA LEU A 67 -9.34 7.77 -1.58
C LEU A 67 -8.50 7.01 -2.62
N ARG A 68 -7.71 7.70 -3.44
CA ARG A 68 -6.83 7.09 -4.45
C ARG A 68 -5.35 7.19 -4.12
N SER A 69 -5.00 8.02 -3.12
CA SER A 69 -3.63 8.08 -2.61
C SER A 69 -3.29 6.82 -1.82
N VAL A 70 -2.04 6.36 -1.93
CA VAL A 70 -1.55 5.19 -1.21
C VAL A 70 -0.54 5.62 -0.15
N LEU A 71 -0.68 5.09 1.06
CA LEU A 71 0.28 5.32 2.14
C LEU A 71 1.65 4.77 1.74
N ARG A 72 2.61 5.67 1.56
CA ARG A 72 4.01 5.34 1.26
C ARG A 72 4.77 5.05 2.54
N ARG A 73 4.50 5.82 3.59
CA ARG A 73 5.17 5.72 4.89
C ARG A 73 4.31 6.29 6.00
N GLU A 74 4.21 5.58 7.12
CA GLU A 74 3.57 6.08 8.33
C GLU A 74 4.45 7.08 9.09
N GLY A 75 3.80 8.00 9.79
CA GLY A 75 4.42 8.81 10.83
C GLY A 75 4.91 7.98 12.02
N ASP A 76 6.12 8.29 12.50
CA ASP A 76 6.76 7.58 13.62
C ASP A 76 6.16 7.98 14.99
N LEU A 77 5.37 9.06 15.04
CA LEU A 77 4.89 9.69 16.28
C LEU A 77 3.48 9.23 16.67
N ALA A 78 3.15 7.95 16.50
CA ALA A 78 1.88 7.40 16.97
C ALA A 78 1.74 7.57 18.49
N LEU A 79 0.56 7.93 18.97
CA LEU A 79 0.31 8.14 20.41
C LEU A 79 0.52 6.85 21.21
N LEU A 80 0.04 5.73 20.67
CA LEU A 80 0.15 4.41 21.25
C LEU A 80 0.34 3.40 20.12
N LYS A 81 1.34 2.51 20.27
CA LYS A 81 1.61 1.42 19.34
C LYS A 81 1.69 0.10 20.13
N PRO A 82 0.54 -0.55 20.42
CA PRO A 82 0.48 -1.68 21.34
C PRO A 82 1.07 -2.98 20.74
N ALA A 83 1.26 -3.02 19.42
CA ALA A 83 1.79 -4.15 18.68
C ALA A 83 2.70 -3.68 17.54
N THR A 84 3.33 -4.63 16.85
CA THR A 84 4.19 -4.36 15.70
C THR A 84 3.42 -4.48 14.40
N ASP A 85 3.39 -3.40 13.63
CA ASP A 85 2.93 -3.42 12.24
C ASP A 85 4.11 -3.71 11.31
N VAL A 86 3.88 -4.53 10.29
CA VAL A 86 4.89 -4.90 9.29
C VAL A 86 4.41 -4.44 7.92
N TYR A 87 5.05 -3.40 7.39
CA TYR A 87 4.83 -2.92 6.03
C TYR A 87 5.92 -3.45 5.10
N LEU A 88 5.50 -4.01 3.96
CA LEU A 88 6.38 -4.44 2.89
C LEU A 88 6.11 -3.57 1.66
N THR A 89 7.14 -2.90 1.18
CA THR A 89 7.14 -2.19 -0.10
C THR A 89 8.24 -2.74 -0.99
N GLY A 90 8.05 -2.66 -2.31
CA GLY A 90 9.04 -3.11 -3.28
C GLY A 90 8.39 -3.88 -4.43
N THR A 91 9.17 -4.73 -5.06
CA THR A 91 8.77 -5.50 -6.24
C THR A 91 9.00 -6.98 -5.97
N ALA A 92 7.99 -7.80 -6.22
CA ALA A 92 8.11 -9.24 -6.16
C ALA A 92 8.53 -9.78 -7.52
N CYS A 93 9.67 -10.47 -7.59
CA CYS A 93 10.18 -11.07 -8.81
C CYS A 93 9.74 -12.54 -8.94
N ALA A 94 9.54 -12.98 -10.18
CA ALA A 94 9.43 -14.38 -10.53
C ALA A 94 10.78 -15.09 -10.33
N THR A 95 10.74 -16.41 -10.19
CA THR A 95 11.95 -17.22 -9.97
C THR A 95 12.97 -17.00 -11.10
N ASN A 96 14.21 -16.72 -10.73
CA ASN A 96 15.32 -16.43 -11.65
C ASN A 96 15.05 -15.27 -12.63
N CYS A 97 14.11 -14.37 -12.31
CA CYS A 97 13.66 -13.30 -13.20
C CYS A 97 13.23 -13.79 -14.59
N ILE A 98 12.67 -15.00 -14.68
CA ILE A 98 12.12 -15.53 -15.92
C ILE A 98 10.66 -15.07 -16.02
N PRO A 99 10.22 -14.46 -17.14
CA PRO A 99 8.84 -14.04 -17.30
C PRO A 99 7.84 -15.19 -17.12
N GLN A 100 6.89 -15.00 -16.21
CA GLN A 100 5.80 -15.92 -15.90
C GLN A 100 4.47 -15.17 -15.92
N ARG A 101 3.37 -15.86 -16.25
CA ARG A 101 2.02 -15.28 -16.18
C ARG A 101 1.50 -15.21 -14.74
N THR A 102 1.96 -16.13 -13.89
CA THR A 102 1.57 -16.19 -12.48
C THR A 102 2.63 -16.96 -11.68
N TRP A 103 2.82 -16.57 -10.43
CA TRP A 103 3.67 -17.29 -9.48
C TRP A 103 3.21 -17.03 -8.05
N ILE A 104 3.80 -17.77 -7.11
CA ILE A 104 3.58 -17.59 -5.68
C ILE A 104 4.78 -16.87 -5.08
N ALA A 105 4.52 -15.83 -4.30
CA ALA A 105 5.50 -15.17 -3.46
C ALA A 105 5.05 -15.23 -2.00
N GLY A 106 5.98 -15.17 -1.06
CA GLY A 106 5.63 -15.11 0.35
C GLY A 106 6.71 -14.46 1.20
N LEU A 107 6.26 -13.83 2.28
CA LEU A 107 7.11 -13.24 3.31
C LEU A 107 6.76 -13.89 4.65
N ARG A 108 7.79 -14.13 5.47
CA ARG A 108 7.63 -14.50 6.87
C ARG A 108 8.43 -13.56 7.75
N VAL A 109 7.79 -13.00 8.77
CA VAL A 109 8.43 -12.20 9.82
C VAL A 109 8.05 -12.82 11.16
N GLY A 110 9.02 -13.50 11.78
CA GLY A 110 8.78 -14.28 13.00
C GLY A 110 7.64 -15.30 12.82
N PRO A 111 6.54 -15.21 13.60
CA PRO A 111 5.40 -16.11 13.47
C PRO A 111 4.45 -15.75 12.32
N VAL A 112 4.51 -14.52 11.81
CA VAL A 112 3.58 -14.03 10.78
C VAL A 112 4.07 -14.46 9.41
N ARG A 113 3.19 -15.11 8.63
CA ARG A 113 3.47 -15.52 7.25
C ARG A 113 2.36 -15.03 6.33
N LYS A 114 2.74 -14.38 5.23
CA LYS A 114 1.83 -14.00 4.14
C LYS A 114 2.30 -14.64 2.85
N VAL A 115 1.38 -15.24 2.11
CA VAL A 115 1.63 -15.84 0.79
C VAL A 115 0.63 -15.23 -0.18
N LEU A 116 1.11 -14.79 -1.34
CA LEU A 116 0.33 -14.15 -2.38
C LEU A 116 0.49 -14.94 -3.68
N ARG A 117 -0.59 -15.06 -4.44
CA ARG A 117 -0.52 -15.41 -5.85
C ARG A 117 -0.48 -14.12 -6.66
N LEU A 118 0.60 -13.96 -7.40
CA LEU A 118 0.85 -12.80 -8.24
C LEU A 118 0.48 -13.14 -9.69
N HIS A 119 -0.01 -12.17 -10.42
CA HIS A 119 -0.31 -12.27 -11.83
C HIS A 119 0.50 -11.19 -12.57
N GLY A 120 0.92 -11.50 -13.79
CA GLY A 120 1.33 -10.41 -14.67
C GLY A 120 0.16 -9.51 -15.06
N PRO A 121 0.43 -8.41 -15.77
CA PRO A 121 -0.58 -7.46 -16.22
C PRO A 121 -1.82 -8.14 -16.80
N ARG A 122 -3.00 -7.76 -16.33
CA ARG A 122 -4.29 -8.18 -16.88
C ARG A 122 -5.33 -7.09 -16.71
N SER A 123 -6.36 -7.09 -17.53
CA SER A 123 -7.37 -6.04 -17.55
C SER A 123 -8.75 -6.61 -17.75
N PHE A 124 -9.76 -5.88 -17.28
CA PHE A 124 -11.13 -6.19 -17.65
C PHE A 124 -11.38 -5.77 -19.09
N GLU A 125 -11.81 -6.71 -19.91
CA GLU A 125 -12.20 -6.51 -21.30
C GLU A 125 -13.69 -6.78 -21.46
N ARG A 126 -14.35 -6.02 -22.33
CA ARG A 126 -15.75 -6.26 -22.68
C ARG A 126 -15.83 -7.09 -23.96
N ALA A 127 -16.32 -8.32 -23.85
CA ALA A 127 -16.55 -9.22 -24.98
C ALA A 127 -18.00 -9.73 -24.94
N TRP A 128 -18.72 -9.63 -26.07
CA TRP A 128 -20.11 -10.08 -26.20
C TRP A 128 -21.04 -9.49 -25.12
N GLY A 129 -20.83 -8.22 -24.77
CA GLY A 129 -21.61 -7.52 -23.74
C GLY A 129 -21.29 -7.91 -22.30
N ARG A 130 -20.35 -8.82 -22.05
CA ARG A 130 -19.91 -9.24 -20.72
C ARG A 130 -18.48 -8.80 -20.44
N TRP A 131 -18.23 -8.38 -19.21
CA TRP A 131 -16.87 -8.16 -18.75
C TRP A 131 -16.20 -9.49 -18.44
N ARG A 132 -14.96 -9.64 -18.89
CA ARG A 132 -14.08 -10.76 -18.59
C ARG A 132 -12.72 -10.23 -18.20
N LEU A 133 -12.04 -10.91 -17.30
CA LEU A 133 -10.64 -10.61 -17.01
C LEU A 133 -9.77 -11.26 -18.09
N SER A 134 -8.84 -10.51 -18.66
CA SER A 134 -7.89 -11.03 -19.64
C SER A 134 -6.92 -12.04 -18.99
N SER A 135 -6.28 -12.86 -19.83
CA SER A 135 -5.18 -13.71 -19.34
C SER A 135 -4.00 -12.83 -18.92
N ALA A 136 -3.38 -13.13 -17.78
CA ALA A 136 -2.18 -12.43 -17.33
C ALA A 136 -1.06 -12.50 -18.38
N GLU A 137 -0.49 -11.34 -18.72
CA GLU A 137 0.68 -11.24 -19.58
C GLU A 137 1.93 -11.79 -18.86
N PRO A 138 2.91 -12.38 -19.57
CA PRO A 138 4.17 -12.75 -18.95
C PRO A 138 4.94 -11.52 -18.47
N THR A 139 5.35 -11.54 -17.20
CA THR A 139 6.29 -10.56 -16.61
C THR A 139 7.22 -11.28 -15.66
N ASP A 140 8.42 -10.75 -15.45
CA ASP A 140 9.36 -11.27 -14.46
C ASP A 140 9.18 -10.64 -13.07
N SER A 141 8.32 -9.63 -12.95
CA SER A 141 8.20 -8.84 -11.72
C SER A 141 6.86 -8.11 -11.63
N VAL A 142 6.38 -7.92 -10.39
CA VAL A 142 5.15 -7.19 -10.04
C VAL A 142 5.44 -6.25 -8.86
N PRO A 143 5.16 -4.95 -8.98
CA PRO A 143 5.24 -4.03 -7.85
C PRO A 143 4.19 -4.38 -6.77
N LEU A 144 4.62 -4.41 -5.51
CA LEU A 144 3.75 -4.57 -4.35
C LEU A 144 3.14 -3.21 -4.00
N ASP A 145 2.04 -2.87 -4.68
CA ASP A 145 1.35 -1.60 -4.55
C ASP A 145 -0.17 -1.81 -4.50
N TYR A 146 -0.84 -1.09 -3.60
CA TYR A 146 -2.30 -1.16 -3.45
C TYR A 146 -3.05 -0.74 -4.72
N ARG A 147 -2.48 0.15 -5.53
CA ARG A 147 -3.06 0.60 -6.82
C ARG A 147 -3.25 -0.53 -7.81
N TYR A 148 -2.45 -1.57 -7.69
CA TYR A 148 -2.43 -2.71 -8.60
C TYR A 148 -3.17 -3.94 -8.07
N ALA A 149 -3.66 -3.87 -6.84
CA ALA A 149 -4.41 -4.93 -6.19
C ALA A 149 -5.92 -4.85 -6.48
N PHE A 150 -6.64 -5.89 -6.07
CA PHE A 150 -8.10 -5.93 -6.11
C PHE A 150 -8.69 -4.73 -5.35
N GLY A 151 -9.58 -3.98 -6.00
CA GLY A 151 -10.07 -2.70 -5.49
C GLY A 151 -10.46 -1.74 -6.61
N GLY A 152 -10.78 -0.52 -6.23
CA GLY A 152 -10.97 0.59 -7.14
C GLY A 152 -12.18 1.45 -6.86
N SER A 153 -12.29 2.47 -7.69
CA SER A 153 -13.32 3.50 -7.63
C SER A 153 -13.81 3.81 -9.04
N PHE A 154 -15.11 3.94 -9.22
CA PHE A 154 -15.73 4.27 -10.49
C PHE A 154 -16.65 5.47 -10.33
N SER A 155 -16.60 6.37 -11.31
CA SER A 155 -17.63 7.39 -11.51
C SER A 155 -18.64 6.83 -12.50
N LEU A 156 -19.91 6.78 -12.11
CA LEU A 156 -21.00 6.39 -12.99
C LEU A 156 -21.41 7.62 -13.82
N GLN A 157 -21.63 7.44 -15.13
CA GLN A 157 -21.97 8.53 -16.04
C GLN A 157 -23.29 9.22 -15.65
N GLU A 158 -23.32 10.54 -15.88
CA GLU A 158 -24.44 11.45 -15.62
C GLU A 158 -25.55 11.35 -16.68
N GLU A 159 -26.81 11.40 -16.23
CA GLU A 159 -27.84 12.18 -16.93
C GLU A 159 -27.64 13.66 -16.53
N GLU A 160 -27.77 14.59 -17.49
CA GLU A 160 -27.29 16.00 -17.48
C GLU A 160 -27.66 16.89 -16.26
N GLU A 161 -28.45 16.42 -15.30
CA GLU A 161 -28.95 17.21 -14.16
C GLU A 161 -28.64 16.61 -12.77
N THR A 162 -27.84 15.55 -12.67
CA THR A 162 -27.54 14.90 -11.36
C THR A 162 -26.04 14.86 -11.05
N PRO A 163 -25.63 15.06 -9.78
CA PRO A 163 -24.24 14.98 -9.39
C PRO A 163 -23.69 13.55 -9.56
N ALA A 164 -22.49 13.43 -10.13
CA ALA A 164 -21.80 12.17 -10.36
C ALA A 164 -21.78 11.25 -9.11
N THR A 165 -22.40 10.08 -9.26
CA THR A 165 -22.36 9.04 -8.22
C THR A 165 -21.04 8.29 -8.32
N HIS A 166 -20.33 8.21 -7.20
CA HIS A 166 -19.07 7.49 -7.10
C HIS A 166 -19.24 6.21 -6.29
N VAL A 167 -18.79 5.09 -6.84
CA VAL A 167 -18.80 3.80 -6.17
C VAL A 167 -17.37 3.36 -5.88
N TYR A 168 -17.14 2.95 -4.63
CA TYR A 168 -15.82 2.59 -4.14
C TYR A 168 -15.83 1.18 -3.56
N LYS A 169 -14.77 0.42 -3.82
CA LYS A 169 -14.46 -0.75 -3.03
C LYS A 169 -13.81 -0.30 -1.71
N LEU A 170 -14.59 -0.30 -0.62
CA LEU A 170 -14.17 0.21 0.70
C LEU A 170 -12.82 -0.34 1.19
N ASP A 171 -12.53 -1.62 0.93
CA ASP A 171 -11.29 -2.26 1.40
C ASP A 171 -10.03 -1.76 0.66
N ASN A 172 -10.17 -1.25 -0.56
CA ASN A 172 -9.07 -0.73 -1.37
C ASN A 172 -9.60 0.19 -2.49
N PRO A 173 -9.95 1.45 -2.19
CA PRO A 173 -10.47 2.38 -3.19
C PRO A 173 -9.43 2.82 -4.23
N ALA A 174 -8.13 2.74 -3.91
CA ALA A 174 -7.04 3.08 -4.81
C ALA A 174 -6.74 2.01 -5.86
N GLY A 175 -7.22 0.77 -5.65
CA GLY A 175 -6.98 -0.37 -6.53
C GLY A 175 -7.63 -0.26 -7.91
N CYS A 176 -7.56 -1.35 -8.67
CA CYS A 176 -8.03 -1.36 -10.05
C CYS A 176 -8.71 -2.69 -10.48
N GLY A 177 -8.79 -3.67 -9.56
CA GLY A 177 -9.23 -5.04 -9.85
C GLY A 177 -10.66 -5.42 -9.52
N TRP A 178 -11.53 -4.46 -9.22
CA TRP A 178 -12.93 -4.69 -8.88
C TRP A 178 -13.87 -4.14 -9.94
N LEU A 179 -15.01 -4.79 -10.18
CA LEU A 179 -16.12 -4.24 -10.95
C LEU A 179 -17.33 -4.07 -10.02
N PRO A 180 -18.06 -2.94 -10.09
CA PRO A 180 -19.27 -2.71 -9.31
C PRO A 180 -20.42 -3.64 -9.76
N GLY A 181 -21.57 -3.54 -9.08
CA GLY A 181 -22.67 -4.48 -9.27
C GLY A 181 -23.27 -4.45 -10.68
N PRO A 182 -24.12 -5.44 -11.06
CA PRO A 182 -24.63 -5.59 -12.42
C PRO A 182 -25.36 -4.37 -13.00
N VAL A 183 -25.92 -3.53 -12.12
CA VAL A 183 -26.61 -2.27 -12.48
C VAL A 183 -25.60 -1.19 -12.90
N ASP A 184 -24.45 -1.14 -12.22
CA ASP A 184 -23.42 -0.12 -12.35
C ASP A 184 -22.48 -0.34 -13.54
N VAL A 185 -22.50 -1.54 -14.11
CA VAL A 185 -21.53 -2.02 -15.12
C VAL A 185 -21.89 -1.60 -16.55
N LYS A 186 -23.14 -1.18 -16.79
CA LYS A 186 -23.60 -0.71 -18.11
C LYS A 186 -23.03 0.66 -18.47
N ASP A 187 -22.82 1.50 -17.46
CA ASP A 187 -22.50 2.93 -17.57
C ASP A 187 -21.05 3.25 -17.17
N LEU A 188 -20.19 2.23 -17.08
CA LEU A 188 -18.76 2.41 -16.83
C LEU A 188 -18.07 3.06 -18.04
N SER A 189 -17.38 4.17 -17.80
CA SER A 189 -16.51 4.79 -18.80
C SER A 189 -15.38 3.82 -19.20
N LYS A 190 -15.02 3.81 -20.49
CA LYS A 190 -14.20 2.79 -21.18
C LYS A 190 -12.71 2.70 -20.78
N SER A 191 -12.30 3.12 -19.59
CA SER A 191 -10.89 3.03 -19.19
C SER A 191 -10.51 1.58 -18.88
N LEU A 192 -9.54 1.05 -19.64
CA LEU A 192 -8.88 -0.21 -19.36
C LEU A 192 -8.01 -0.04 -18.11
N PHE A 193 -8.18 -0.91 -17.12
CA PHE A 193 -7.39 -0.89 -15.90
C PHE A 193 -6.50 -2.13 -15.84
N THR A 194 -5.19 -1.93 -15.68
CA THR A 194 -4.22 -3.00 -15.52
C THR A 194 -4.08 -3.37 -14.05
N ILE A 195 -4.32 -4.64 -13.76
CA ILE A 195 -4.28 -5.29 -12.44
C ILE A 195 -3.13 -6.29 -12.47
N PHE A 196 -2.48 -6.48 -11.33
CA PHE A 196 -1.39 -7.44 -11.15
C PHE A 196 -1.74 -8.49 -10.06
#